data_AF-A0A495Z9H7-F1
#
_entry.id   AF-A0A495Z9H7-F1
#
_cell.length_a   1.000
_cell.length_b   1.000
_cell.length_c   1.000
_cell.angle_alpha   90.00
_cell.angle_beta   90.00
_cell.angle_gamma   90.00
#
_symmetry.space_group_name_H-M   'P 1'
#
loop_
_entity.id
_entity.type
_entity.pdbx_description
1 polymer ?
#
loop_
_entity_poly.entity_id
_entity_poly.type
_entity_poly.pdbx_seq_one_letter_code
_entity_poly.pdbx_strand_id
1 'polypeptide(L)' 'MMHQAVTSDQNIKPMRKVQEYVYWQDGEMYLGYLKEYPDHWTQGETIGELEENLLDIYDIL' A
#
# COMPACT_ATOMS: atom_id res chain seq x y z
N MET A 1 27.22 -27.54 -26.70
CA MET A 1 27.19 -26.20 -26.09
C MET A 1 25.83 -26.05 -25.46
N MET A 2 25.79 -25.84 -24.14
CA MET A 2 24.55 -25.90 -23.35
C MET A 2 23.69 -24.64 -23.56
N HIS A 3 22.37 -24.84 -23.47
CA HIS A 3 21.31 -23.88 -23.64
C HIS A 3 21.48 -22.65 -22.72
N GLN A 4 21.34 -21.45 -23.26
CA GLN A 4 21.07 -20.26 -22.43
C GLN A 4 19.57 -20.20 -22.19
N ALA A 5 19.20 -20.28 -20.91
CA ALA A 5 17.83 -20.23 -20.44
C ALA A 5 17.22 -18.85 -20.70
N VAL A 6 16.00 -18.85 -21.23
CA VAL A 6 15.12 -17.69 -21.27
C VAL A 6 14.55 -17.53 -19.86
N THR A 7 15.02 -16.54 -19.09
CA THR A 7 14.29 -16.12 -17.88
C THR A 7 13.61 -14.80 -18.19
N SER A 8 12.41 -14.91 -18.77
CA SER A 8 11.34 -13.99 -18.38
C SER A 8 11.01 -14.32 -16.93
N ASP A 9 11.38 -13.43 -16.01
CA ASP A 9 10.57 -13.26 -14.82
C ASP A 9 10.14 -11.80 -14.76
N GLN A 10 8.82 -11.65 -14.69
CA GLN A 10 8.08 -10.43 -14.77
C GLN A 10 8.37 -9.62 -13.50
N ASN A 11 8.68 -8.34 -13.65
CA ASN A 11 8.04 -7.31 -12.83
C ASN A 11 7.94 -7.60 -11.32
N ILE A 12 9.04 -8.00 -10.67
CA ILE A 12 9.08 -8.00 -9.21
C ILE A 12 9.22 -6.54 -8.79
N LYS A 13 8.09 -5.81 -8.74
CA LYS A 13 7.93 -4.60 -7.91
C LYS A 13 8.46 -5.03 -6.54
N PRO A 14 9.55 -4.43 -6.02
CA PRO A 14 10.19 -4.93 -4.81
C PRO A 14 9.13 -5.10 -3.74
N MET A 15 9.06 -6.31 -3.18
CA MET A 15 8.12 -6.75 -2.15
C MET A 15 7.71 -5.56 -1.29
N ARG A 16 6.43 -5.15 -1.41
CA ARG A 16 5.82 -4.01 -0.71
C ARG A 16 6.40 -3.95 0.70
N LYS A 17 7.32 -3.01 0.90
CA LYS A 17 7.75 -2.63 2.24
C LYS A 17 6.45 -2.37 2.98
N VAL A 18 6.17 -3.10 4.06
CA VAL A 18 4.94 -2.89 4.82
C VAL A 18 5.00 -1.42 5.25
N GLN A 19 4.19 -0.60 4.59
CA GLN A 19 4.29 0.84 4.75
C GLN A 19 3.66 1.15 6.10
N GLU A 20 4.46 1.62 7.05
CA GLU A 20 3.94 1.98 8.36
C GLU A 20 2.91 3.10 8.18
N TYR A 21 1.71 2.89 8.72
CA TYR A 21 0.62 3.85 8.71
C TYR A 21 0.19 4.20 10.13
N VAL A 22 -0.40 5.37 10.29
CA VAL A 22 -1.04 5.83 11.53
C VAL A 22 -2.53 5.84 11.28
N TYR A 23 -3.32 5.33 12.23
CA TYR A 23 -4.77 5.37 12.15
C TYR A 23 -5.41 5.70 13.50
N TRP A 24 -6.62 6.22 13.46
CA TRP A 24 -7.49 6.43 14.60
C TRP A 24 -8.96 6.29 14.17
N GLN A 25 -9.84 6.07 15.15
CA GLN A 25 -11.28 6.02 14.91
C GLN A 25 -11.90 7.37 15.26
N ASP A 26 -12.75 7.88 14.37
CA ASP A 26 -13.57 9.07 14.58
C ASP A 26 -15.03 8.74 14.25
N GLY A 27 -15.85 8.60 15.29
CA GLY A 27 -17.23 8.09 15.15
C GLY A 27 -17.26 6.66 14.57
N GLU A 28 -17.97 6.50 13.45
CA GLU A 28 -18.12 5.23 12.73
C GLU A 28 -17.02 5.01 11.68
N MET A 29 -16.11 5.97 11.50
CA MET A 29 -15.08 5.92 10.47
C MET A 29 -13.69 5.67 11.07
N TYR A 30 -12.87 4.95 10.33
CA TYR A 30 -11.42 4.88 10.54
C TYR A 30 -10.73 5.87 9.61
N LEU A 31 -9.84 6.67 10.17
CA LEU A 31 -9.02 7.64 9.46
C LEU A 31 -7.55 7.25 9.59
N GLY A 32 -6.75 7.51 8.58
CA GLY A 32 -5.32 7.23 8.65
C GLY A 32 -4.52 7.75 7.48
N TYR A 33 -3.20 7.70 7.62
CA TYR A 33 -2.24 8.13 6.61
C TYR A 33 -0.96 7.28 6.64
N LEU A 34 -0.22 7.24 5.53
CA LEU A 34 1.09 6.61 5.46
C LEU A 34 2.15 7.51 6.13
N LYS A 35 3.04 6.97 6.97
CA LYS A 35 4.06 7.79 7.67
C LYS A 35 4.97 8.59 6.73
N GLU A 36 5.21 8.07 5.52
CA GLU A 36 5.99 8.77 4.48
C GLU A 36 5.23 9.95 3.86
N TYR A 37 3.89 9.96 3.97
CA TYR A 37 3.00 10.98 3.40
C TYR A 37 1.96 11.46 4.44
N PRO A 38 2.38 12.17 5.50
CA PRO A 38 1.49 12.59 6.58
C PRO A 38 0.35 13.52 6.14
N ASP A 39 0.52 14.22 5.01
CA ASP A 39 -0.49 15.10 4.44
C ASP A 39 -1.55 14.35 3.61
N HIS A 40 -1.34 13.06 3.33
CA HIS A 40 -2.21 12.23 2.49
C HIS A 40 -2.96 11.21 3.34
N TRP A 41 -3.94 11.71 4.07
CA TRP A 41 -4.91 10.91 4.81
C TRP A 41 -6.07 10.39 3.94
N THR A 42 -6.62 9.26 4.37
CA THR A 42 -7.83 8.65 3.83
C THR A 42 -8.70 8.07 4.95
N GLN A 43 -9.85 7.51 4.58
CA GLN A 43 -10.84 6.98 5.52
C GLN A 43 -11.42 5.66 5.03
N GLY A 44 -12.02 4.88 5.95
CA GLY A 44 -12.80 3.67 5.64
C GLY A 44 -13.80 3.36 6.76
N GLU A 45 -14.91 2.69 6.45
CA GLU A 45 -15.88 2.25 7.47
C GLU A 45 -15.31 1.08 8.29
N THR A 46 -14.36 0.36 7.70
CA THR A 46 -13.59 -0.69 8.37
C THR A 46 -12.09 -0.46 8.23
N ILE A 47 -11.30 -1.10 9.08
CA ILE A 47 -9.84 -1.10 8.97
C ILE A 47 -9.37 -1.63 7.61
N GLY A 48 -10.03 -2.66 7.07
CA GLY A 48 -9.66 -3.24 5.77
C GLY A 48 -9.87 -2.24 4.62
N GLU A 49 -10.99 -1.51 4.62
CA GLU A 49 -11.23 -0.45 3.64
C GLU A 49 -10.23 0.71 3.78
N LEU A 50 -9.87 1.08 5.02
CA LEU A 50 -8.83 2.09 5.25
C LEU A 50 -7.49 1.62 4.65
N GLU A 51 -7.11 0.36 4.85
CA GLU A 51 -5.87 -0.22 4.30
C GLU A 51 -5.88 -0.26 2.76
N GLU A 52 -6.99 -0.66 2.15
CA GLU A 52 -7.16 -0.65 0.69
C GLU A 52 -7.02 0.78 0.13
N ASN A 53 -7.69 1.75 0.75
CA ASN A 53 -7.61 3.15 0.35
C ASN A 53 -6.20 3.75 0.54
N LEU A 54 -5.46 3.33 1.56
CA LEU A 54 -4.05 3.75 1.76
C LEU A 54 -3.12 3.17 0.68
N LEU A 55 -3.38 1.94 0.24
CA LEU A 55 -2.62 1.31 -0.85
C LEU A 55 -2.92 1.98 -2.19
N ASP A 56 -4.17 2.34 -2.45
CA ASP A 56 -4.56 3.06 -3.68
C ASP A 56 -3.86 4.43 -3.80
N ILE A 57 -3.72 5.16 -2.68
CA ILE A 57 -2.94 6.41 -2.65
C ILE A 57 -1.48 6.15 -3.02
N TYR A 58 -0.89 5.07 -2.52
CA TYR A 58 0.49 4.73 -2.83
C TYR A 58 0.70 4.33 -4.28
N ASP A 59 -0.21 3.57 -4.88
CA ASP A 59 -0.08 3.11 -6.27
C ASP A 59 -0.27 4.23 -7.31
N ILE A 60 -0.84 5.37 -6.91
CA ILE A 60 -0.97 6.57 -7.75
C ILE A 60 0.29 7.47 -7.69
N LEU A 61 1.10 7.38 -6.63
CA LEU A 61 2.33 8.17 -6.42
C LEU A 61 3.57 7.55 -7.10
#